data_AF-A0A5J4XW01-F1
#
_entry.id   AF-A0A5J4XW01-F1
#
_cell.length_a   1.000
_cell.length_b   1.000
_cell.length_c   1.000
_cell.angle_alpha   90.00
_cell.angle_beta   90.00
_cell.angle_gamma   90.00
#
_symmetry.space_group_name_H-M   'P 1'
#
loop_
_entity.id
_entity.type
_entity.pdbx_description
1 polymer ?
#
loop_
_entity_poly.entity_id
_entity_poly.type
_entity_poly.pdbx_seq_one_letter_code
_entity_poly.pdbx_strand_id
1 'polypeptide(L)'
;MSRFVKGLSKGPIDLQSLVNRPLSAAQALQQQESTTIQLSGRWHKDKSQSDSMQDACDVVELKWVLRRALAILNTLQIEDTPDHFRTIIKAGGIMDVVEQYPWTGQEQRHNRRDKRSGHHFGKIVKTDSGPAIV
;
A
#
# COMPACT_ATOMS: atom_id res chain seq x y z
N MET A 1 83.34 -0.75 29.68
CA MET A 1 82.29 -1.65 30.21
C MET A 1 80.95 -1.12 29.76
N SER A 2 80.37 -1.66 28.68
CA SER A 2 79.33 -2.71 28.68
C SER A 2 77.97 -2.20 29.17
N ARG A 3 77.00 -2.12 28.24
CA ARG A 3 75.65 -2.74 28.27
C ARG A 3 74.42 -1.84 28.01
N PHE A 4 73.77 -2.20 26.90
CA PHE A 4 72.33 -2.49 26.73
C PHE A 4 71.32 -1.34 26.64
N VAL A 5 70.96 -1.04 25.39
CA VAL A 5 69.66 -0.49 24.96
C VAL A 5 68.60 -1.60 25.09
N LYS A 6 67.51 -1.34 25.84
CA LYS A 6 66.35 -2.24 25.93
C LYS A 6 65.43 -2.03 24.73
N GLY A 7 64.99 -3.16 24.16
CA GLY A 7 64.34 -3.27 22.87
C GLY A 7 62.96 -2.64 22.75
N LEU A 8 62.75 -2.01 21.59
CA LEU A 8 61.45 -1.87 20.94
C LEU A 8 60.94 -3.26 20.54
N SER A 9 59.93 -3.76 21.25
CA SER A 9 59.15 -4.92 20.82
C SER A 9 58.34 -4.53 19.57
N LYS A 10 58.82 -4.92 18.39
CA LYS A 10 58.04 -4.94 17.15
C LYS A 10 57.17 -6.18 17.18
N GLY A 11 55.96 -6.06 17.72
CA GLY A 11 54.92 -7.05 17.49
C GLY A 11 54.58 -7.12 15.99
N PRO A 12 54.32 -8.31 15.42
CA PRO A 12 53.94 -8.43 14.02
C PRO A 12 52.60 -7.73 13.81
N ILE A 13 52.55 -6.86 12.80
CA ILE A 13 51.30 -6.32 12.27
C ILE A 13 50.50 -7.52 11.75
N ASP A 14 49.35 -7.77 12.35
CA ASP A 14 48.42 -8.80 11.91
C ASP A 14 47.78 -8.38 10.59
N LEU A 15 48.49 -8.66 9.49
CA LEU A 15 48.04 -8.35 8.13
C LEU A 15 46.84 -9.20 7.69
N GLN A 16 46.41 -10.19 8.49
CA GLN A 16 45.24 -11.02 8.16
C GLN A 16 43.91 -10.35 8.50
N SER A 17 43.89 -9.30 9.34
CA SER A 17 42.66 -8.54 9.63
C SER A 17 42.25 -7.59 8.50
N LEU A 18 43.06 -7.45 7.44
CA LEU A 18 42.83 -6.54 6.32
C LEU A 18 42.27 -7.24 5.06
N VAL A 19 42.13 -8.57 5.06
CA VAL A 19 41.75 -9.33 3.85
C VAL A 19 40.28 -9.80 3.86
N ASN A 20 39.56 -9.67 4.98
CA ASN A 20 38.15 -10.10 5.11
C ASN A 20 37.13 -8.95 5.13
N ARG A 21 37.15 -8.05 4.14
CA ARG A 21 35.98 -7.23 3.81
C ARG A 21 35.72 -7.14 2.31
N PRO A 22 35.13 -8.17 1.69
CA PRO A 22 34.47 -8.00 0.42
C PRO A 22 32.95 -7.80 0.63
N LEU A 23 32.38 -6.90 -0.17
CA LEU A 23 30.96 -6.75 -0.47
C LEU A 23 30.02 -6.31 0.68
N SER A 24 29.65 -5.03 0.71
CA SER A 24 28.29 -4.67 1.15
C SER A 24 27.69 -3.38 0.58
N ALA A 25 28.40 -2.57 -0.22
CA ALA A 25 27.75 -1.43 -0.87
C ALA A 25 26.75 -1.87 -1.97
N ALA A 26 27.09 -2.91 -2.74
CA ALA A 26 26.20 -3.47 -3.76
C ALA A 26 25.02 -4.28 -3.16
N GLN A 27 25.22 -4.92 -2.00
CA GLN A 27 24.15 -5.62 -1.28
C GLN A 27 23.25 -4.67 -0.48
N ALA A 28 23.77 -3.53 -0.01
CA ALA A 28 22.98 -2.47 0.61
C ALA A 28 22.06 -1.76 -0.41
N LEU A 29 22.48 -1.64 -1.68
CA LEU A 29 21.63 -1.13 -2.76
C LEU A 29 20.55 -2.14 -3.22
N GLN A 30 20.73 -3.44 -2.95
CA GLN A 30 19.72 -4.47 -3.25
C GLN A 30 18.65 -4.61 -2.15
N GLN A 31 18.82 -4.00 -0.97
CA GLN A 31 17.82 -4.07 0.11
C GLN A 31 16.74 -2.98 0.04
N GLN A 32 16.83 -2.06 -0.93
CA GLN A 32 15.67 -1.27 -1.37
C GLN A 32 14.93 -2.00 -2.48
N GLU A 33 14.67 -3.30 -2.31
CA GLU A 33 13.49 -3.89 -2.92
C GLU A 33 12.29 -3.21 -2.26
N SER A 34 11.78 -2.17 -2.92
CA SER A 34 10.46 -1.63 -2.65
C SER A 34 9.51 -2.81 -2.56
N THR A 35 9.08 -3.17 -1.35
CA THR A 35 8.02 -4.15 -1.15
C THR A 35 6.80 -3.60 -1.87
N THR A 36 6.60 -4.05 -3.10
CA THR A 36 5.45 -3.70 -3.91
C THR A 36 4.24 -4.23 -3.16
N ILE A 37 3.55 -3.36 -2.42
CA ILE A 37 2.37 -3.73 -1.64
C ILE A 37 1.35 -4.26 -2.65
N GLN A 38 1.09 -5.56 -2.62
CA GLN A 38 0.02 -6.15 -3.42
C GLN A 38 -1.31 -5.75 -2.78
N LEU A 39 -2.07 -4.91 -3.48
CA LEU A 39 -3.38 -4.44 -3.00
C LEU A 39 -4.47 -5.49 -3.17
N SER A 40 -4.26 -6.49 -4.03
CA SER A 40 -5.17 -7.61 -4.26
C SER A 40 -5.44 -8.38 -2.98
N GLY A 41 -6.73 -8.57 -2.66
CA GLY A 41 -7.14 -9.32 -1.47
C GLY A 41 -8.49 -8.89 -0.93
N ARG A 42 -8.89 -9.53 0.17
CA ARG A 42 -10.07 -9.15 0.95
C ARG A 42 -9.62 -8.43 2.21
N TRP A 43 -10.01 -7.17 2.31
CA TRP A 43 -9.70 -6.25 3.39
C TRP A 43 -10.91 -6.15 4.31
N HIS A 44 -10.67 -6.25 5.61
CA HIS A 44 -11.69 -6.02 6.63
C HIS A 44 -11.41 -4.69 7.34
N LYS A 45 -12.44 -3.85 7.45
CA LYS A 45 -12.35 -2.59 8.18
C LYS A 45 -12.17 -2.88 9.67
N ASP A 46 -11.06 -2.44 10.23
CA ASP A 46 -10.91 -2.38 11.68
C ASP A 46 -11.68 -1.16 12.21
N LYS A 47 -12.85 -1.41 12.80
CA LYS A 47 -13.70 -0.36 13.36
C LYS A 47 -13.09 0.32 14.57
N SER A 48 -12.21 -0.36 15.31
CA SER A 48 -11.61 0.18 16.53
C SER A 48 -10.56 1.25 16.23
N GLN A 49 -9.93 1.16 15.07
CA GLN A 49 -8.89 2.06 14.58
C GLN A 49 -9.39 3.01 13.48
N SER A 50 -10.70 3.02 13.20
CA SER A 50 -11.28 3.86 12.15
C SER A 50 -11.87 5.14 12.71
N ASP A 51 -11.56 6.27 12.08
CA ASP A 51 -12.25 7.53 12.35
C ASP A 51 -13.75 7.46 12.00
N SER A 52 -14.53 8.30 12.68
CA SER A 52 -15.95 8.45 12.39
C SER A 52 -16.15 9.05 10.99
N MET A 53 -16.98 8.40 10.17
CA MET A 53 -17.39 8.94 8.86
C MET A 53 -18.59 9.89 8.96
N GLN A 54 -19.03 10.24 10.17
CA GLN A 54 -20.25 11.02 10.38
C GLN A 54 -20.17 12.41 9.73
N ASP A 55 -19.07 13.13 9.95
CA ASP A 55 -18.86 14.47 9.40
C ASP A 55 -18.84 14.45 7.87
N ALA A 56 -18.17 13.45 7.27
CA ALA A 56 -18.19 13.26 5.83
C ALA A 56 -19.62 12.99 5.30
N CYS A 57 -20.42 12.19 6.02
CA CYS A 57 -21.81 11.93 5.65
C CYS A 57 -22.71 13.16 5.75
N ASP A 58 -22.45 14.03 6.72
CA ASP A 58 -23.15 15.28 6.93
C ASP A 58 -22.85 16.27 5.79
N VAL A 59 -21.58 16.42 5.41
CA VAL A 59 -21.16 17.31 4.31
C VAL A 59 -21.79 16.93 2.96
N VAL A 60 -21.93 15.64 2.66
CA VAL A 60 -22.52 15.18 1.39
C VAL A 60 -24.03 14.93 1.46
N GLU A 61 -24.69 15.38 2.54
CA GLU A 61 -26.13 15.25 2.77
C GLU A 61 -26.67 13.83 2.53
N LEU A 62 -25.90 12.82 2.93
CA LEU A 62 -26.27 11.42 2.68
C LEU A 62 -27.53 11.07 3.46
N LYS A 63 -28.53 10.52 2.74
CA LYS A 63 -29.77 10.01 3.34
C LYS A 63 -29.44 8.93 4.39
N TRP A 64 -30.21 8.90 5.48
CA TRP A 64 -30.07 7.96 6.61
C TRP A 64 -29.81 6.49 6.21
N VAL A 65 -30.46 5.99 5.16
CA VAL A 65 -30.30 4.61 4.68
C VAL A 65 -28.87 4.35 4.17
N LEU A 66 -28.25 5.32 3.49
CA LEU A 66 -26.87 5.19 3.01
C LEU A 66 -25.86 5.30 4.16
N ARG A 67 -26.18 6.07 5.20
CA ARG A 67 -25.37 6.10 6.44
C ARG A 67 -25.35 4.74 7.15
N ARG A 68 -26.49 4.06 7.20
CA ARG A 68 -26.54 2.66 7.70
C ARG A 68 -25.73 1.71 6.84
N ALA A 69 -25.74 1.89 5.51
CA ALA A 69 -24.91 1.09 4.63
C ALA A 69 -23.42 1.23 4.99
N LEU A 70 -22.93 2.44 5.24
CA LEU A 70 -21.56 2.70 5.69
C LEU A 70 -21.23 2.03 7.04
N ALA A 71 -22.18 1.96 7.97
CA ALA A 71 -21.99 1.26 9.24
C ALA A 71 -21.86 -0.27 9.09
N ILE A 72 -22.44 -0.83 8.01
CA ILE A 72 -22.46 -2.27 7.70
C ILE A 72 -21.31 -2.65 6.74
N LEU A 73 -20.71 -1.66 6.06
CA LEU A 73 -19.54 -1.85 5.22
C LEU A 73 -18.31 -2.21 6.06
N ASN A 74 -18.04 -3.50 6.12
CA ASN A 74 -16.87 -4.03 6.83
C ASN A 74 -15.83 -4.64 5.88
N THR A 75 -16.17 -4.84 4.61
CA THR A 75 -15.32 -5.61 3.71
C THR A 75 -15.16 -4.89 2.37
N LEU A 76 -13.91 -4.76 1.94
CA LEU A 76 -13.51 -4.33 0.61
C LEU A 76 -12.70 -5.46 -0.01
N GLN A 77 -13.02 -5.85 -1.23
CA GLN A 77 -12.18 -6.76 -2.01
C GLN A 77 -11.62 -6.01 -3.20
N ILE A 78 -10.31 -6.15 -3.39
CA ILE A 78 -9.56 -5.56 -4.49
C ILE A 78 -9.00 -6.71 -5.32
N GLU A 79 -9.16 -6.61 -6.64
CA GLU A 79 -8.51 -7.48 -7.62
C GLU A 79 -7.69 -6.58 -8.54
N ASP A 80 -6.38 -6.64 -8.39
CA ASP A 80 -5.40 -6.04 -9.29
C ASP A 80 -4.75 -7.17 -10.08
N THR A 81 -5.19 -7.31 -11.33
CA THR A 81 -4.70 -8.30 -12.29
C THR A 81 -4.03 -7.58 -13.46
N PRO A 82 -3.26 -8.26 -14.31
CA PRO A 82 -2.66 -7.62 -15.50
C PRO A 82 -3.68 -6.96 -16.44
N ASP A 83 -4.91 -7.49 -16.49
CA ASP A 83 -5.94 -7.04 -17.43
C ASP A 83 -6.77 -5.89 -16.87
N HIS A 84 -7.04 -5.92 -15.56
CA HIS A 84 -7.97 -4.99 -14.93
C HIS A 84 -7.73 -4.79 -13.44
N PHE A 85 -8.25 -3.66 -12.97
CA PHE A 85 -8.46 -3.35 -11.57
C PHE A 85 -9.95 -3.47 -11.23
N ARG A 86 -10.29 -4.12 -10.13
CA ARG A 86 -11.68 -4.26 -9.69
C ARG A 86 -11.81 -4.06 -8.19
N THR A 87 -12.88 -3.36 -7.81
CA THR A 87 -13.28 -3.18 -6.41
C THR A 87 -14.66 -3.79 -6.19
N ILE A 88 -14.78 -4.51 -5.08
CA ILE A 88 -16.01 -5.16 -4.66
C ILE A 88 -16.29 -4.75 -3.23
N ILE A 89 -17.41 -4.07 -3.06
CA ILE A 89 -17.92 -3.59 -1.78
C ILE A 89 -19.29 -4.22 -1.59
N LYS A 90 -19.49 -4.92 -0.46
CA LYS A 90 -20.74 -5.62 -0.16
C LYS A 90 -21.29 -5.14 1.18
N ALA A 91 -22.54 -4.68 1.19
CA ALA A 91 -23.26 -4.22 2.39
C ALA A 91 -24.58 -4.98 2.59
N GLY A 92 -24.55 -6.31 2.42
CA GLY A 92 -25.73 -7.17 2.60
C GLY A 92 -26.91 -6.79 1.70
N GLY A 93 -26.64 -6.35 0.47
CA GLY A 93 -27.68 -5.95 -0.48
C GLY A 93 -28.20 -4.51 -0.31
N ILE A 94 -27.84 -3.80 0.77
CA ILE A 94 -28.21 -2.39 0.97
C ILE A 94 -27.34 -1.46 0.12
N MET A 95 -26.09 -1.82 -0.11
CA MET A 95 -25.16 -1.09 -0.97
C MET A 95 -24.08 -2.06 -1.43
N ASP A 96 -24.35 -2.70 -2.56
CA ASP A 96 -23.40 -3.60 -3.22
C ASP A 96 -22.85 -2.86 -4.43
N VAL A 97 -21.54 -2.58 -4.41
CA VAL A 97 -20.84 -1.90 -5.48
C VAL A 97 -19.80 -2.86 -6.03
N VAL A 98 -19.85 -3.06 -7.35
CA VAL A 98 -18.85 -3.82 -8.09
C VAL A 98 -18.44 -2.94 -9.25
N GLU A 99 -17.18 -2.53 -9.24
CA GLU A 99 -16.62 -1.67 -10.28
C GLU A 99 -15.36 -2.30 -10.81
N GLN A 100 -15.25 -2.37 -12.12
CA GLN A 100 -14.16 -2.99 -12.84
C GLN A 100 -13.68 -2.03 -13.92
N TYR A 101 -12.38 -1.82 -13.96
CA TYR A 101 -11.72 -0.87 -14.83
C TYR A 101 -10.55 -1.57 -15.53
N PRO A 102 -10.50 -1.59 -16.87
CA PRO A 102 -9.36 -2.14 -17.58
C PRO A 102 -8.14 -1.24 -17.40
N TRP A 103 -6.95 -1.85 -17.32
CA TRP A 103 -5.70 -1.09 -17.22
C TRP A 103 -5.35 -0.30 -18.48
N THR A 104 -6.07 -0.55 -19.58
CA THR A 104 -6.00 0.23 -20.82
C THR A 104 -6.46 1.68 -20.65
N GLY A 105 -7.09 2.03 -19.52
CA GLY A 105 -7.60 3.37 -19.25
C GLY A 105 -8.91 3.70 -19.99
N GLN A 106 -9.54 2.71 -20.62
CA GLN A 106 -10.85 2.87 -21.24
C GLN A 106 -11.93 3.19 -20.20
N GLU A 107 -12.82 4.10 -20.57
CA GLU A 107 -13.95 4.48 -19.73
C GLU A 107 -14.95 3.32 -19.60
N GLN A 108 -15.42 3.10 -18.38
CA GLN A 108 -16.38 2.06 -18.03
C GLN A 108 -17.65 2.69 -17.45
N ARG A 109 -18.78 2.12 -17.84
CA ARG A 109 -20.10 2.50 -17.34
C ARG A 109 -20.49 1.61 -16.17
N HIS A 110 -20.85 2.23 -15.05
CA HIS A 110 -21.29 1.54 -13.85
C HIS A 110 -22.62 2.10 -13.35
N ASN A 111 -23.35 1.28 -12.60
CA ASN A 111 -24.52 1.75 -11.87
C ASN A 111 -24.08 2.75 -10.80
N ARG A 112 -24.95 3.71 -10.46
CA ARG A 112 -24.63 4.66 -9.38
C ARG A 112 -24.57 3.93 -8.04
N ARG A 113 -23.56 4.27 -7.23
CA ARG A 113 -23.36 3.72 -5.86
C ARG A 113 -24.46 4.11 -4.89
N ASP A 114 -25.10 5.26 -5.12
CA ASP A 114 -26.15 5.84 -4.28
C ASP A 114 -27.55 5.23 -4.51
N LYS A 115 -27.65 4.16 -5.32
CA LYS A 115 -28.89 3.48 -5.71
C LYS A 115 -29.95 4.38 -6.36
N ARG A 116 -29.59 5.60 -6.77
CA ARG A 116 -30.44 6.41 -7.63
C ARG A 116 -30.42 5.81 -9.03
N SER A 117 -31.47 6.07 -9.81
CA SER A 117 -31.49 5.67 -11.21
C SER A 117 -30.35 6.33 -11.98
N GLY A 118 -29.88 5.65 -13.02
CA GLY A 118 -28.83 6.15 -13.90
C GLY A 118 -27.48 5.49 -13.68
N HIS A 119 -26.48 6.06 -14.34
CA HIS A 119 -25.15 5.48 -14.47
C HIS A 119 -24.11 6.56 -14.20
N HIS A 120 -22.92 6.11 -13.83
CA HIS A 120 -21.74 6.95 -13.83
C HIS A 120 -20.69 6.30 -14.74
N PHE A 121 -19.77 7.13 -15.19
CA PHE A 121 -18.66 6.71 -16.04
C PHE A 121 -17.36 6.97 -15.28
N GLY A 122 -16.41 6.04 -15.37
CA GLY A 122 -15.13 6.16 -14.70
C GLY A 122 -14.02 5.48 -15.49
N LYS A 123 -12.78 5.91 -15.26
CA LYS A 123 -11.57 5.32 -15.82
C LYS A 123 -10.46 5.35 -14.78
N ILE A 124 -9.48 4.47 -14.93
CA ILE A 124 -8.28 4.44 -14.09
C ILE A 124 -7.07 4.93 -14.87
N VAL A 125 -6.13 5.54 -14.16
CA VAL A 125 -4.83 5.95 -14.69
C VAL A 125 -3.79 5.50 -13.68
N LYS A 126 -2.79 4.75 -14.13
CA LYS A 126 -1.65 4.40 -13.29
C LYS A 126 -0.76 5.63 -13.16
N THR A 127 -0.45 6.02 -11.93
CA THR A 127 0.47 7.13 -11.65
C THR A 127 1.79 6.58 -11.15
N ASP A 128 2.89 7.26 -11.47
CA ASP A 128 4.27 6.80 -11.21
C ASP A 128 4.69 6.98 -9.74
N SER A 129 3.82 6.61 -8.80
CA SER A 129 3.86 6.89 -7.35
C SER A 129 3.51 8.35 -6.99
N GLY A 130 2.22 8.62 -6.81
CA GLY A 130 1.77 9.80 -6.07
C GLY A 130 1.64 9.48 -4.57
N PRO A 131 1.80 10.47 -3.66
CA PRO A 131 1.43 10.28 -2.27
C PRO A 131 -0.04 9.84 -2.21
N ALA A 132 -0.34 8.82 -1.40
CA ALA A 132 -1.71 8.51 -1.06
C ALA A 132 -2.34 9.80 -0.51
N ILE A 133 -3.35 10.32 -1.21
CA ILE A 133 -4.13 11.45 -0.69
C ILE A 133 -4.92 10.89 0.49
N VAL A 134 -4.45 11.18 1.69
CA VAL A 134 -5.15 10.93 2.97
C VAL A 134 -6.12 12.07 3.20
#